data_AF-A0A956A254-F1
#
_entry.id   AF-A0A956A254-F1
#
_cell.length_a   1.000
_cell.length_b   1.000
_cell.length_c   1.000
_cell.angle_alpha   90.00
_cell.angle_beta   90.00
_cell.angle_gamma   90.00
#
_symmetry.space_group_name_H-M   'P 1'
#
loop_
_entity.id
_entity.type
_entity.pdbx_description
1 polymer ?
#
loop_
_entity_poly.entity_id
_entity_poly.type
_entity_poly.pdbx_seq_one_letter_code
_entity_poly.pdbx_strand_id
1 'polypeptide(L)'
;MPSRADARAAAGAADEGEIARAAERIAAGGLVAFPTETVWGLAADAASASALAALARFKGRPLAQATSVLVSGPERLAALALDVDARARAWIDAFWPGPLTLVLPSRAPDALAPGIANARGEVGVRC
;
A
#
# COMPACT_ATOMS: atom_id res chain seq x y z
N MET A 1 19.84 10.89 -17.77
CA MET A 1 18.75 10.64 -16.80
C MET A 1 17.65 11.63 -17.08
N PRO A 2 16.38 11.22 -17.20
CA PRO A 2 15.29 12.16 -17.41
C PRO A 2 15.25 13.17 -16.25
N SER A 3 14.98 14.43 -16.59
CA SER A 3 14.98 15.54 -15.65
C SER A 3 13.82 15.41 -14.65
N ARG A 4 13.91 16.09 -13.49
CA ARG A 4 12.80 16.20 -12.53
C ARG A 4 11.54 16.82 -13.15
N ALA A 5 11.68 17.61 -14.22
CA ALA A 5 10.57 18.18 -14.97
C ALA A 5 9.92 17.13 -15.89
N ASP A 6 10.71 16.22 -16.46
CA ASP A 6 10.24 15.16 -17.36
C ASP A 6 9.34 14.16 -16.61
N ALA A 7 9.67 13.85 -15.35
CA ALA A 7 8.86 13.00 -14.47
C ALA A 7 7.54 13.66 -14.02
N ARG A 8 7.50 15.01 -13.97
CA ARG A 8 6.32 15.78 -13.60
C ARG A 8 5.38 15.99 -14.80
N ALA A 9 5.93 16.06 -16.01
CA ALA A 9 5.19 16.13 -17.26
C ALA A 9 4.59 14.77 -17.67
N ALA A 10 5.20 13.65 -17.28
CA ALA A 10 4.65 12.31 -17.45
C ALA A 10 3.48 11.98 -16.50
N ALA A 11 3.25 12.80 -15.47
CA ALA A 11 2.15 12.64 -14.50
C ALA A 11 0.83 13.24 -15.03
N GLY A 12 0.52 13.03 -16.31
CA GLY A 12 -0.87 13.08 -16.77
C GLY A 12 -1.68 11.99 -16.07
N ALA A 13 -3.01 12.10 -16.08
CA ALA A 13 -3.85 10.98 -15.65
C ALA A 13 -3.48 9.75 -16.48
N ALA A 14 -2.98 8.70 -15.82
CA ALA A 14 -2.72 7.43 -16.49
C ALA A 14 -4.00 6.97 -17.18
N ASP A 15 -3.90 6.54 -18.44
CA ASP A 15 -5.08 6.06 -19.14
C ASP A 15 -5.56 4.72 -18.56
N GLU A 16 -6.81 4.35 -18.84
CA GLU A 16 -7.40 3.10 -18.31
C GLU A 16 -6.58 1.86 -18.70
N GLY A 17 -5.94 1.87 -19.88
CA GLY A 17 -5.08 0.79 -20.35
C GLY A 17 -3.76 0.71 -19.57
N GLU A 18 -3.15 1.84 -19.21
CA GLU A 18 -1.97 1.88 -18.35
C GLU A 18 -2.28 1.36 -16.94
N ILE A 19 -3.42 1.77 -16.38
CA ILE A 19 -3.90 1.28 -15.07
C ILE A 19 -4.17 -0.23 -15.13
N ALA A 20 -4.83 -0.72 -16.18
CA ALA A 20 -5.11 -2.14 -16.36
C ALA A 20 -3.82 -2.97 -16.42
N ARG A 21 -2.83 -2.53 -17.22
CA ARG A 21 -1.51 -3.17 -17.30
C ARG A 21 -0.77 -3.18 -15.97
N ALA A 22 -0.87 -2.10 -15.20
CA ALA A 22 -0.29 -2.03 -13.86
C ALA A 22 -0.97 -3.03 -12.90
N ALA A 23 -2.30 -3.12 -12.93
CA ALA A 23 -3.05 -4.08 -12.13
C ALA A 23 -2.69 -5.54 -12.49
N GLU A 24 -2.62 -5.86 -13.78
CA GLU A 24 -2.17 -7.18 -14.27
C GLU A 24 -0.75 -7.50 -13.79
N ARG A 25 0.16 -6.51 -13.85
CA ARG A 25 1.53 -6.69 -13.37
C ARG A 25 1.58 -6.99 -11.87
N ILE A 26 0.78 -6.32 -11.06
CA ILE A 26 0.68 -6.59 -9.62
C ILE A 26 0.09 -7.98 -9.38
N ALA A 27 -1.00 -8.34 -10.07
CA ALA A 27 -1.64 -9.65 -9.96
C ALA A 27 -0.71 -10.81 -10.37
N ALA A 28 0.21 -10.57 -11.31
CA ALA A 28 1.26 -11.50 -11.71
C ALA A 28 2.46 -11.55 -10.73
N GLY A 29 2.38 -10.89 -9.57
CA GLY A 29 3.45 -10.83 -8.56
C GLY A 29 4.58 -9.83 -8.90
N GLY A 30 4.36 -8.95 -9.87
CA GLY A 30 5.29 -7.90 -10.25
C GLY A 30 5.23 -6.68 -9.34
N LEU A 31 6.22 -5.80 -9.50
CA LEU A 31 6.29 -4.52 -8.80
C LEU A 31 5.89 -3.37 -9.74
N VAL A 32 5.16 -2.40 -9.22
CA VAL A 32 4.73 -1.21 -9.98
C VAL A 32 5.09 0.05 -9.20
N ALA A 33 5.80 0.97 -9.84
CA ALA A 33 5.97 2.32 -9.32
C ALA A 33 4.77 3.17 -9.74
N PHE A 34 4.19 3.91 -8.80
CA PHE A 34 3.03 4.77 -9.07
C PHE A 34 3.14 6.08 -8.29
N PRO A 35 2.62 7.19 -8.84
CA PRO A 35 2.61 8.47 -8.15
C PRO A 35 1.58 8.45 -7.00
N THR A 36 1.88 9.17 -5.93
CA THR A 36 0.89 9.59 -4.90
C THR A 36 1.00 11.10 -4.70
N GLU A 37 0.12 11.70 -3.91
CA GLU A 37 0.18 13.11 -3.53
C GLU A 37 1.40 13.45 -2.65
N THR A 38 2.06 12.43 -2.06
CA THR A 38 3.21 12.62 -1.16
C THR A 38 4.54 12.28 -1.84
N VAL A 39 4.68 11.03 -2.26
CA VAL A 39 5.90 10.47 -2.86
C VAL A 39 5.56 9.40 -3.89
N TRP A 40 6.53 8.98 -4.70
CA TRP A 40 6.34 7.78 -5.50
C TRP A 40 6.27 6.54 -4.60
N GLY A 41 5.22 5.75 -4.80
CA GLY A 41 5.05 4.44 -4.19
C GLY A 41 5.67 3.35 -5.07
N LEU A 42 6.06 2.24 -4.43
CA LEU A 42 6.37 0.99 -5.10
C LEU A 42 5.45 -0.09 -4.53
N ALA A 43 4.49 -0.50 -5.35
CA ALA A 43 3.44 -1.46 -5.01
C ALA A 43 3.84 -2.89 -5.35
N ALA A 44 3.29 -3.81 -4.58
CA ALA A 44 3.24 -5.24 -4.79
C ALA A 44 1.89 -5.73 -4.27
N ASP A 45 1.48 -6.95 -4.63
CA ASP A 45 0.28 -7.56 -4.06
C ASP A 45 0.49 -7.84 -2.56
N ALA A 46 -0.33 -7.20 -1.72
CA ALA A 46 -0.27 -7.33 -0.27
C ALA A 46 -0.72 -8.70 0.26
N ALA A 47 -1.41 -9.52 -0.56
CA ALA A 47 -1.77 -10.89 -0.22
C ALA A 47 -0.69 -11.91 -0.62
N SER A 48 0.31 -11.49 -1.40
CA SER A 48 1.31 -12.38 -1.96
C SER A 48 2.64 -12.32 -1.20
N ALA A 49 2.96 -13.39 -0.47
CA ALA A 49 4.22 -13.51 0.25
C ALA A 49 5.45 -13.37 -0.68
N SER A 50 5.38 -13.90 -1.91
CA SER A 50 6.47 -13.80 -2.87
C SER A 50 6.64 -12.38 -3.41
N ALA A 51 5.54 -11.67 -3.68
CA ALA A 51 5.58 -10.28 -4.14
C ALA A 51 6.12 -9.34 -3.05
N LEU A 52 5.73 -9.54 -1.78
CA LEU A 52 6.27 -8.79 -0.64
C LEU A 52 7.75 -9.07 -0.40
N ALA A 53 8.19 -10.32 -0.54
CA ALA A 53 9.61 -10.66 -0.47
C ALA A 53 10.41 -9.98 -1.60
N ALA A 54 9.88 -9.94 -2.82
CA ALA A 54 10.49 -9.23 -3.95
C ALA A 54 10.56 -7.72 -3.70
N LEU A 55 9.49 -7.12 -3.14
CA LEU A 55 9.45 -5.71 -2.77
C LEU A 55 10.50 -5.37 -1.70
N ALA A 56 10.59 -6.18 -0.64
CA ALA A 56 11.57 -6.01 0.43
C ALA A 56 13.01 -6.11 -0.10
N ARG A 57 13.28 -7.12 -0.93
CA ARG A 57 14.59 -7.31 -1.60
C ARG A 57 14.93 -6.10 -2.48
N PHE A 58 13.99 -5.62 -3.29
CA PHE A 58 14.20 -4.46 -4.15
C PHE A 58 14.53 -3.20 -3.35
N LYS A 59 13.81 -2.96 -2.24
CA LYS A 59 14.04 -1.81 -1.35
C LYS A 59 15.31 -1.95 -0.49
N GLY A 60 15.95 -3.12 -0.47
CA GLY A 60 17.10 -3.40 0.39
C GLY A 60 16.74 -3.38 1.88
N ARG A 61 15.50 -3.76 2.23
CA ARG A 61 14.99 -3.73 3.61
C ARG A 61 14.62 -5.13 4.09
N PRO A 62 14.81 -5.45 5.37
CA PRO A 62 14.33 -6.71 5.93
C PRO A 62 12.82 -6.85 5.78
N LEU A 63 12.32 -8.05 5.45
CA LEU A 63 10.88 -8.33 5.35
C LEU A 63 10.13 -8.09 6.67
N ALA A 64 10.82 -8.21 7.81
CA ALA A 64 10.27 -7.90 9.14
C ALA A 64 9.94 -6.40 9.34
N GLN A 65 10.45 -5.51 8.49
CA GLN A 65 10.02 -4.12 8.46
C GLN A 65 8.71 -4.02 7.68
N ALA A 66 7.60 -3.93 8.42
CA ALA A 66 6.26 -3.91 7.86
C ALA A 66 6.08 -2.83 6.79
N THR A 67 5.39 -3.19 5.71
CA THR A 67 5.01 -2.30 4.61
C THR A 67 3.53 -1.94 4.74
N SER A 68 3.21 -0.65 4.58
CA SER A 68 1.83 -0.18 4.63
C SER A 68 1.01 -0.70 3.45
N VAL A 69 -0.27 -0.98 3.72
CA VAL A 69 -1.25 -1.40 2.71
C VAL A 69 -2.02 -0.16 2.23
N LEU A 70 -2.11 -0.01 0.91
CA LEU A 70 -3.00 0.95 0.28
C LEU A 70 -4.37 0.31 0.05
N VAL A 71 -5.43 1.01 0.44
CA VAL A 71 -6.82 0.60 0.21
C VAL A 71 -7.52 1.63 -0.66
N SER A 72 -8.51 1.19 -1.45
CA SER A 72 -9.32 2.10 -2.29
C SER A 72 -10.28 2.97 -1.49
N GLY A 73 -10.50 2.63 -0.21
CA GLY A 73 -11.46 3.29 0.65
C GLY A 73 -11.68 2.54 1.96
N PRO A 74 -12.46 3.13 2.89
CA PRO A 74 -12.74 2.55 4.20
C PRO A 74 -13.42 1.18 4.14
N GLU A 75 -14.18 0.89 3.08
CA GLU A 75 -14.86 -0.38 2.84
C GLU A 75 -13.90 -1.56 2.70
N ARG A 76 -12.68 -1.31 2.19
CA ARG A 76 -11.64 -2.34 2.05
C ARG A 76 -10.89 -2.65 3.34
N LEU A 77 -11.00 -1.82 4.37
CA LEU A 77 -10.37 -2.10 5.67
C LEU A 77 -10.92 -3.37 6.33
N ALA A 78 -12.19 -3.71 6.07
CA ALA A 78 -12.82 -4.90 6.63
C ALA A 78 -12.06 -6.20 6.26
N ALA A 79 -11.46 -6.24 5.06
CA ALA A 79 -10.69 -7.40 4.59
C ALA A 79 -9.39 -7.64 5.37
N LEU A 80 -8.88 -6.63 6.08
CA LEU A 80 -7.63 -6.70 6.86
C LEU A 80 -7.88 -7.06 8.34
N ALA A 81 -9.15 -7.25 8.73
CA ALA A 81 -9.57 -7.57 10.10
C ALA A 81 -9.02 -6.61 11.16
N LEU A 82 -8.92 -5.31 10.85
CA LEU A 82 -8.34 -4.29 11.73
C LEU A 82 -9.33 -3.82 12.80
N ASP A 83 -8.81 -3.51 13.98
CA ASP A 83 -9.54 -2.83 15.05
C ASP A 83 -9.62 -1.33 14.75
N VAL A 84 -10.76 -0.93 14.18
CA VAL A 84 -11.07 0.47 13.86
C VAL A 84 -12.00 1.01 14.95
N ASP A 85 -11.41 1.57 16.01
CA ASP A 85 -12.18 2.23 17.07
C ASP A 85 -12.83 3.55 16.59
N ALA A 86 -13.67 4.16 17.42
CA ALA A 86 -14.37 5.41 17.08
C ALA A 86 -13.41 6.57 16.76
N ARG A 87 -12.22 6.60 17.38
CA ARG A 87 -11.22 7.63 17.13
C ARG A 87 -10.55 7.41 15.77
N ALA A 88 -10.12 6.19 15.47
CA ALA A 88 -9.57 5.81 14.17
C ALA A 88 -10.57 6.09 13.04
N ARG A 89 -11.86 5.80 13.27
CA ARG A 89 -12.93 6.14 12.33
C ARG A 89 -13.01 7.65 12.07
N ALA A 90 -12.99 8.48 13.10
CA ALA A 90 -13.01 9.93 12.94
C ALA A 90 -11.82 10.45 12.12
N TRP A 91 -10.62 9.85 12.28
CA TRP A 91 -9.45 10.19 11.47
C TRP A 91 -9.60 9.73 10.02
N ILE A 92 -10.14 8.53 9.78
CA ILE A 92 -10.43 8.05 8.42
C ILE A 92 -11.41 8.99 7.72
N ASP A 93 -12.55 9.29 8.34
CA ASP A 93 -13.60 10.08 7.71
C ASP A 93 -13.17 11.53 7.43
N ALA A 94 -12.24 12.07 8.23
CA ALA A 94 -11.75 13.44 8.08
C ALA A 94 -10.59 13.59 7.07
N PHE A 95 -9.74 12.56 6.92
CA PHE A 95 -8.46 12.70 6.19
C PHE A 95 -8.28 11.73 5.04
N TRP A 96 -9.20 10.78 4.83
CA TRP A 96 -9.14 9.86 3.69
C TRP A 96 -10.17 10.20 2.61
N PRO A 97 -9.79 10.16 1.32
CA PRO A 97 -8.44 9.88 0.79
C PRO A 97 -7.44 11.00 1.09
N GLY A 98 -6.19 10.66 1.41
CA GLY A 98 -5.19 11.67 1.77
C GLY A 98 -3.89 11.16 2.42
N PRO A 99 -3.03 12.08 2.89
CA PRO A 99 -1.66 11.76 3.33
C PRO A 99 -1.58 11.15 4.75
N LEU A 100 -2.67 10.56 5.24
CA LEU A 100 -2.72 9.96 6.56
C LEU A 100 -2.55 8.44 6.48
N THR A 101 -1.53 7.93 7.16
CA THR A 101 -1.40 6.50 7.45
C THR A 101 -1.80 6.22 8.89
N LEU A 102 -2.73 5.29 9.10
CA LEU A 102 -3.09 4.80 10.44
C LEU A 102 -2.40 3.47 10.70
N VAL A 103 -1.86 3.30 11.91
CA VAL A 103 -1.33 2.01 12.40
C VAL A 103 -2.37 1.42 13.34
N LEU A 104 -2.98 0.31 12.92
CA LEU A 104 -4.11 -0.30 13.62
C LEU A 104 -3.80 -1.76 13.98
N PRO A 105 -4.20 -2.26 15.16
CA PRO A 105 -4.11 -3.68 15.48
C PRO A 105 -4.93 -4.52 14.48
N SER A 106 -4.40 -5.67 14.07
CA SER A 106 -5.19 -6.69 13.37
C SER A 106 -5.69 -7.73 14.37
N ARG A 107 -6.94 -8.17 14.21
CA ARG A 107 -7.51 -9.30 14.97
C ARG A 107 -7.02 -10.65 14.47
N ALA A 108 -6.40 -10.71 13.29
CA ALA A 108 -5.90 -11.92 12.68
C ALA A 108 -4.54 -11.69 11.99
N PRO A 109 -3.50 -11.25 12.73
CA PRO A 109 -2.22 -10.89 12.13
C PRO A 109 -1.54 -12.06 11.42
N ASP A 110 -1.72 -13.29 11.93
CA ASP A 110 -1.14 -14.51 11.34
C ASP A 110 -1.80 -14.92 10.01
N ALA A 111 -2.99 -14.38 9.70
CA ALA A 111 -3.67 -14.62 8.42
C ALA A 111 -3.17 -13.67 7.31
N LEU A 112 -2.40 -12.65 7.67
CA LEU A 112 -1.84 -11.68 6.71
C LEU A 112 -0.52 -12.21 6.13
N ALA A 113 -0.20 -11.78 4.90
CA ALA A 113 1.06 -12.14 4.30
C ALA A 113 2.26 -11.58 5.11
N PRO A 114 3.40 -12.31 5.16
CA PRO A 114 4.59 -11.84 5.84
C PRO A 114 5.05 -10.46 5.36
N GLY A 115 5.33 -9.55 6.29
CA GLY A 115 5.74 -8.17 6.00
C GLY A 115 4.60 -7.16 5.93
N ILE A 116 3.35 -7.56 6.17
CA ILE A 116 2.22 -6.63 6.34
C ILE A 116 2.04 -6.19 7.79
N ALA A 117 1.94 -7.15 8.72
CA ALA A 117 1.89 -6.85 10.14
C ALA A 117 3.29 -6.63 10.69
N ASN A 118 3.44 -5.66 11.60
CA ASN A 118 4.67 -5.49 12.37
C ASN A 118 4.78 -6.53 13.50
N ALA A 119 5.88 -6.51 14.26
CA ALA A 119 6.11 -7.44 15.37
C ALA A 119 5.07 -7.36 16.50
N ARG A 120 4.22 -6.32 16.52
CA ARG A 120 3.11 -6.14 17.48
C ARG A 120 1.75 -6.56 16.90
N GLY A 121 1.71 -7.10 15.68
CA GLY A 121 0.46 -7.46 15.01
C GLY A 121 -0.32 -6.25 14.46
N GLU A 122 0.33 -5.10 14.29
CA GLU A 122 -0.30 -3.88 13.78
C GLU A 122 0.00 -3.68 12.30
N VAL A 123 -0.95 -3.09 11.57
CA VAL A 123 -0.87 -2.84 10.13
C VAL A 123 -0.96 -1.35 9.86
N GLY A 124 -0.03 -0.82 9.07
CA GLY A 124 -0.13 0.53 8.53
C GLY A 124 -1.08 0.54 7.32
N VAL A 125 -2.13 1.35 7.34
CA VAL A 125 -3.11 1.48 6.26
C VAL A 125 -3.27 2.93 5.82
N ARG A 126 -3.53 3.12 4.54
CA ARG A 126 -3.76 4.44 3.92
C ARG A 126 -4.70 4.32 2.72
N CYS A 127 -5.49 5.36 2.48
CA CYS A 127 -6.33 5.53 1.29
C CYS A 127 -5.85 6.72 0.44
#